data_AF-A0A914RT29-F1
#
_entry.id   AF-A0A914RT29-F1
#
_cell.length_a   1.000
_cell.length_b   1.000
_cell.length_c   1.000
_cell.angle_alpha   90.00
_cell.angle_beta   90.00
_cell.angle_gamma   90.00
#
_symmetry.space_group_name_H-M   'P 1'
#
loop_
_entity.id
_entity.type
_entity.pdbx_description
1 polymer ?
#
loop_
_entity_poly.entity_id
_entity_poly.type
_entity_poly.pdbx_seq_one_letter_code
_entity_poly.pdbx_strand_id
1 'polypeptide(L)'
;MEREEWDRMQADLLVAVRVANDFKVEAQEEMKGLYAKIADLQRRRQSGSGNISLNSVKAIDDPQQSWEDVAWQRLMRRCGREECVKMALDVGARIGVKAQLSADVILCDDRPDWSSVMKYILYIYYLVSAHE
;
A
#
# COMPACT_ATOMS: atom_id res chain seq x y z
N MET A 1 -27.48 -16.05 6.33
CA MET A 1 -26.26 -16.48 7.03
C MET A 1 -25.02 -15.96 6.31
N GLU A 2 -24.73 -16.37 5.08
CA GLU A 2 -23.53 -15.91 4.34
C GLU A 2 -23.52 -14.39 4.06
N ARG A 3 -24.67 -13.81 3.67
CA ARG A 3 -24.83 -12.36 3.50
C ARG A 3 -24.58 -11.55 4.78
N GLU A 4 -24.98 -12.08 5.94
CA GLU A 4 -24.80 -11.41 7.24
C GLU A 4 -23.35 -11.55 7.75
N GLU A 5 -22.65 -12.59 7.33
CA GLU A 5 -21.20 -12.74 7.57
C GLU A 5 -20.39 -11.81 6.66
N TRP A 6 -20.83 -11.65 5.40
CA TRP A 6 -20.25 -10.69 4.48
C TRP A 6 -20.41 -9.24 4.95
N ASP A 7 -21.61 -8.86 5.42
CA ASP A 7 -21.87 -7.52 5.97
C ASP A 7 -21.01 -7.25 7.22
N ARG A 8 -20.82 -8.25 8.07
CA ARG A 8 -19.92 -8.17 9.23
C ARG A 8 -18.45 -8.05 8.81
N MET A 9 -18.02 -8.83 7.82
CA MET A 9 -16.65 -8.75 7.31
C MET A 9 -16.34 -7.39 6.67
N GLN A 10 -17.31 -6.81 5.95
CA GLN A 10 -17.17 -5.46 5.41
C GLN A 10 -17.06 -4.41 6.52
N ALA A 11 -17.86 -4.54 7.59
CA ALA A 11 -17.79 -3.65 8.74
C ALA A 11 -16.43 -3.72 9.45
N ASP A 12 -15.93 -4.94 9.69
CA ASP A 12 -14.63 -5.17 10.32
C ASP A 12 -13.47 -4.64 9.47
N LEU A 13 -13.54 -4.82 8.15
CA LEU A 13 -12.54 -4.28 7.22
C LEU A 13 -12.51 -2.74 7.25
N LEU A 14 -13.67 -2.09 7.29
CA LEU A 14 -13.76 -0.63 7.39
C LEU A 14 -13.16 -0.12 8.71
N VAL A 15 -13.39 -0.83 9.82
CA VAL A 15 -12.76 -0.53 11.11
C VAL A 15 -11.24 -0.69 11.01
N ALA A 16 -10.75 -1.77 10.42
CA ALA A 16 -9.31 -2.00 10.25
C ALA A 16 -8.65 -0.92 9.39
N VAL A 17 -9.27 -0.54 8.26
CA VAL A 17 -8.78 0.53 7.38
C VAL A 17 -8.79 1.88 8.09
N ARG A 18 -9.83 2.17 8.88
CA ARG A 18 -9.92 3.41 9.65
C ARG A 18 -8.84 3.48 10.72
N VAL A 19 -8.70 2.42 11.52
CA VAL A 19 -7.65 2.34 12.55
C VAL A 19 -6.26 2.47 11.92
N ALA A 20 -6.02 1.82 10.77
CA ALA A 20 -4.77 1.94 10.05
C ALA A 20 -4.51 3.37 9.53
N ASN A 21 -5.56 4.06 9.06
CA ASN A 21 -5.44 5.46 8.66
C ASN A 21 -5.22 6.39 9.85
N ASP A 22 -5.89 6.17 10.98
CA ASP A 22 -5.72 6.96 12.20
C ASP A 22 -4.29 6.79 12.73
N PHE A 23 -3.79 5.55 12.82
CA PHE A 23 -2.39 5.27 13.17
C PHE A 23 -1.39 5.94 12.22
N LYS A 24 -1.69 5.93 10.91
CA LYS A 24 -0.86 6.61 9.90
C LYS A 24 -0.81 8.12 10.14
N VAL A 25 -1.96 8.74 10.41
CA VAL A 25 -2.05 10.19 10.64
C VAL A 25 -1.31 10.56 11.93
N GLU A 26 -1.54 9.84 13.02
CA GLU A 26 -0.85 10.07 14.31
C GLU A 26 0.68 9.95 14.15
N ALA A 27 1.15 8.89 13.49
CA ALA A 27 2.58 8.71 13.23
C ALA A 27 3.16 9.83 12.34
N GLN A 28 2.41 10.31 11.35
CA GLN A 28 2.82 11.43 10.51
C GLN A 28 2.90 12.75 11.30
N GLU A 29 2.00 12.98 12.24
CA GLU A 29 2.00 14.16 13.11
C GLU A 29 3.17 14.13 14.10
N GLU A 30 3.42 12.98 14.74
CA GLU A 30 4.59 12.80 15.61
C GLU A 30 5.89 13.02 14.83
N MET A 31 5.99 12.46 13.62
CA MET A 31 7.15 12.61 12.76
C MET A 31 7.39 14.09 12.39
N LYS A 32 6.34 14.81 11.98
CA LYS A 32 6.42 16.27 11.73
C LYS A 32 6.87 17.01 12.99
N GLY A 33 6.36 16.63 14.15
CA GLY A 33 6.75 17.20 15.44
C GLY A 33 8.23 16.95 15.78
N LEU A 34 8.74 15.76 15.52
CA LEU A 34 10.16 15.41 15.71
C LEU A 34 11.06 16.18 14.74
N TYR A 35 10.69 16.29 13.46
CA TYR A 35 11.43 17.10 12.50
C TYR A 35 11.47 18.58 12.89
N ALA A 36 10.35 19.14 13.37
CA ALA A 36 10.31 20.51 13.87
C ALA A 36 11.23 20.70 15.09
N LYS A 37 11.26 19.73 16.02
CA LYS A 37 12.18 19.74 17.18
C LYS A 37 13.64 19.65 16.75
N ILE A 38 13.97 18.78 15.79
CA ILE A 38 15.33 18.66 15.24
C ILE A 38 15.76 19.99 14.61
N ALA A 39 14.89 20.61 13.81
CA ALA A 39 15.17 21.90 13.20
C ALA A 39 15.40 23.01 14.25
N ASP A 40 14.61 23.06 15.33
CA ASP A 40 14.80 24.03 16.42
C ASP A 40 16.12 23.78 17.18
N LEU A 41 16.44 22.52 17.48
CA LEU A 41 17.70 22.15 18.13
C LEU A 41 18.91 22.46 17.25
N GLN A 42 18.83 22.22 15.93
CA GLN A 42 19.87 22.59 14.98
C GLN A 42 20.04 24.11 14.90
N ARG A 43 18.95 24.89 14.88
CA ARG A 43 19.00 26.36 14.91
C ARG A 43 19.63 26.90 16.18
N ARG A 44 19.28 26.31 17.34
CA ARG A 44 19.90 26.61 18.64
C ARG A 44 21.38 26.25 18.68
N ARG A 45 21.78 25.11 18.10
CA ARG A 45 23.19 24.70 17.96
C ARG A 45 23.97 25.69 17.10
N GLN A 46 23.42 26.13 15.98
CA GLN A 46 24.08 27.11 15.08
C GLN A 46 24.18 28.51 15.71
N SER A 47 23.22 28.88 16.55
CA SER A 47 23.20 30.17 17.24
C SER A 47 24.13 30.21 18.48
N GLY A 48 24.47 29.05 19.04
CA GLY A 48 25.35 28.92 20.22
C GLY A 48 26.77 28.42 19.94
N SER A 49 27.10 27.97 18.72
CA SER A 49 28.37 27.33 18.38
C SER A 49 29.15 28.14 17.34
N GLY A 50 29.91 29.13 17.82
CA GLY A 50 31.02 29.69 17.04
C GLY A 50 32.08 28.61 16.79
N ASN A 51 32.37 28.37 15.51
CA ASN A 51 33.54 27.68 14.95
C ASN A 51 33.96 26.34 15.59
N ILE A 52 33.39 25.24 15.09
CA ILE A 52 34.09 23.94 15.05
C ILE A 52 33.98 23.38 13.63
N SER A 53 35.12 23.38 12.93
CA SER A 53 35.31 22.67 11.67
C SER A 53 35.20 21.17 11.97
N LEU A 54 34.11 20.54 11.54
CA LEU A 54 33.99 19.08 11.56
C LEU A 54 33.37 18.58 10.26
N ASN A 55 34.23 18.46 9.26
CA ASN A 55 34.05 17.51 8.17
C ASN A 55 33.95 16.09 8.76
N SER A 56 32.74 15.56 8.98
CA SER A 56 32.41 14.10 8.93
C SER A 56 31.01 13.75 9.46
N VAL A 57 29.97 14.51 9.14
CA VAL A 57 28.59 13.97 9.21
C VAL A 57 27.92 14.27 7.88
N LYS A 58 28.34 13.56 6.84
CA LYS A 58 27.54 13.48 5.61
C LYS A 58 26.39 12.52 5.88
N ALA A 59 25.18 12.98 5.57
CA ALA A 59 23.97 12.20 5.34
C ALA A 59 23.30 11.55 6.57
N ILE A 60 22.73 12.38 7.46
CA ILE A 60 21.47 12.02 8.15
C ILE A 60 20.28 12.76 7.48
N ASP A 61 20.55 13.52 6.42
CA ASP A 61 19.52 14.02 5.51
C ASP A 61 19.35 13.02 4.36
N ASP A 62 18.49 12.04 4.55
CA ASP A 62 17.60 11.64 3.46
C ASP A 62 16.15 11.58 3.99
N PRO A 63 15.47 12.74 4.10
CA PRO A 63 14.06 12.79 4.50
C PRO A 63 13.09 12.26 3.44
N GLN A 64 13.55 11.65 2.34
CA GLN A 64 12.69 11.31 1.22
C GLN A 64 12.52 9.81 0.98
N GLN A 65 13.13 8.93 1.78
CA GLN A 65 12.76 7.52 1.72
C GLN A 65 11.42 7.35 2.42
N SER A 66 10.35 7.53 1.63
CA SER A 66 8.97 7.33 2.06
C SER A 66 8.90 5.97 2.74
N TRP A 67 8.66 5.98 4.04
CA TRP A 67 8.48 4.74 4.78
C TRP A 67 7.30 3.95 4.19
N GLU A 68 6.41 4.59 3.42
CA GLU A 68 5.40 3.92 2.60
C GLU A 68 6.08 3.01 1.56
N ASP A 69 7.09 3.47 0.83
CA ASP A 69 7.85 2.63 -0.12
C ASP A 69 8.56 1.47 0.60
N VAL A 70 9.13 1.74 1.78
CA VAL A 70 9.81 0.70 2.58
C VAL A 70 8.81 -0.30 3.18
N ALA A 71 7.65 0.17 3.63
CA ALA A 71 6.58 -0.65 4.19
C ALA A 71 5.88 -1.47 3.10
N TRP A 72 5.58 -0.88 1.95
CA TRP A 72 5.07 -1.58 0.77
C TRP A 72 6.07 -2.62 0.28
N GLN A 73 7.37 -2.29 0.19
CA GLN A 73 8.40 -3.27 -0.14
C GLN A 73 8.49 -4.39 0.88
N ARG A 74 8.24 -4.15 2.18
CA ARG A 74 8.30 -5.21 3.21
C ARG A 74 7.04 -6.08 3.25
N LEU A 75 5.86 -5.50 3.05
CA LEU A 75 4.58 -6.22 2.99
C LEU A 75 4.44 -7.03 1.69
N MET A 76 4.86 -6.46 0.56
CA MET A 76 4.81 -7.11 -0.77
C MET A 76 6.05 -7.97 -1.08
N ARG A 77 7.08 -8.00 -0.22
CA ARG A 77 8.33 -8.76 -0.45
C ARG A 77 8.15 -10.28 -0.54
N ARG A 78 6.96 -10.80 -0.24
CA ARG A 78 6.65 -12.22 -0.34
C ARG A 78 5.80 -12.62 -1.55
N CYS A 79 5.28 -11.66 -2.31
CA CYS A 79 4.53 -11.92 -3.52
C CYS A 79 4.58 -10.66 -4.39
N GLY A 80 5.34 -10.69 -5.48
CA GLY A 80 5.41 -9.54 -6.40
C GLY A 80 4.02 -9.23 -6.98
N ARG A 81 3.76 -7.98 -7.42
CA ARG A 81 2.48 -7.62 -8.09
C ARG A 81 2.10 -8.62 -9.17
N GLU A 82 3.09 -9.07 -9.93
CA GLU A 82 2.92 -10.08 -10.97
C GLU A 82 2.51 -11.45 -10.44
N GLU A 83 3.11 -11.89 -9.35
CA GLU A 83 2.81 -13.18 -8.71
C GLU A 83 1.42 -13.17 -8.07
N CYS A 84 1.03 -12.06 -7.43
CA CYS A 84 -0.32 -11.86 -6.89
C CYS A 84 -1.38 -11.93 -8.00
N VAL A 85 -1.15 -11.25 -9.13
CA VAL A 85 -2.08 -11.24 -10.27
C VAL A 85 -2.16 -12.62 -10.91
N LYS A 86 -1.02 -13.29 -11.12
CA LYS A 86 -0.99 -14.67 -11.66
C LYS A 86 -1.71 -15.65 -10.75
N MET A 87 -1.51 -15.55 -9.43
CA MET A 87 -2.20 -16.40 -8.45
C MET A 87 -3.71 -16.16 -8.47
N ALA A 88 -4.16 -14.90 -8.55
CA ALA A 88 -5.58 -14.56 -8.64
C ALA A 88 -6.23 -15.09 -9.93
N LEU A 89 -5.50 -15.05 -11.05
CA LEU A 89 -5.96 -15.60 -12.34
C LEU A 89 -6.00 -17.14 -12.33
N ASP A 90 -5.01 -17.80 -11.72
CA ASP A 90 -4.99 -19.27 -11.56
C ASP A 90 -6.16 -19.76 -10.70
N VAL A 91 -6.38 -19.13 -9.54
CA VAL A 91 -7.53 -19.43 -8.68
C VAL A 91 -8.84 -19.17 -9.44
N GLY A 92 -8.93 -18.06 -10.16
CA GLY A 92 -10.06 -17.74 -11.05
C GLY A 92 -10.36 -18.83 -12.07
N ALA A 93 -9.35 -19.34 -12.76
CA ALA A 93 -9.50 -20.43 -13.71
C ALA A 93 -9.98 -21.72 -13.01
N ARG A 94 -9.48 -22.02 -11.81
CA ARG A 94 -9.87 -23.21 -11.03
C ARG A 94 -11.30 -23.17 -10.52
N ILE A 95 -11.81 -21.98 -10.19
CA ILE A 95 -13.22 -21.79 -9.81
C ILE A 95 -14.15 -21.70 -11.03
N GLY A 96 -13.60 -21.73 -12.26
CA GLY A 96 -14.39 -21.80 -13.50
C GLY A 96 -14.51 -20.50 -14.28
N VAL A 97 -13.69 -19.47 -13.98
CA VAL A 97 -13.66 -18.22 -14.74
C VAL A 97 -13.12 -18.47 -16.16
N LYS A 98 -14.01 -18.48 -17.15
CA LYS A 98 -13.65 -18.73 -18.56
C LYS A 98 -13.06 -17.52 -19.29
N ALA A 99 -13.07 -16.34 -18.67
CA ALA A 99 -12.47 -15.15 -19.24
C ALA A 99 -10.94 -15.26 -19.17
N GLN A 100 -10.29 -15.42 -20.33
CA GLN A 100 -8.83 -15.42 -20.43
C GLN A 100 -8.33 -13.97 -20.31
N LEU A 101 -7.80 -13.61 -19.15
CA LEU A 101 -7.14 -12.32 -18.91
C LEU A 101 -5.68 -12.62 -18.57
N SER A 102 -4.73 -12.08 -19.33
CA SER A 102 -3.31 -12.23 -19.01
C SER A 102 -2.91 -11.26 -17.90
N ALA A 103 -1.95 -11.69 -17.07
CA ALA A 103 -1.33 -10.83 -16.07
C ALA A 103 -0.72 -9.56 -16.70
N ASP A 104 -0.16 -9.67 -17.91
CA ASP A 104 0.46 -8.56 -18.64
C ASP A 104 -0.54 -7.44 -18.97
N VAL A 105 -1.82 -7.77 -19.16
CA VAL A 105 -2.88 -6.78 -19.44
C VAL A 105 -3.21 -5.96 -18.19
N ILE A 106 -3.06 -6.56 -17.00
CA ILE A 106 -3.33 -5.91 -15.71
C ILE A 106 -2.09 -5.15 -15.21
N LEU A 107 -0.90 -5.66 -15.51
CA LEU A 107 0.38 -5.13 -15.01
C LEU A 107 1.00 -4.07 -15.92
N CYS A 108 0.33 -3.68 -17.00
CA CYS A 108 0.75 -2.61 -17.89
C CYS A 108 1.00 -1.31 -17.08
N ASP A 109 2.12 -0.63 -17.35
CA ASP A 109 2.47 0.64 -16.71
C ASP A 109 1.57 1.80 -17.20
N ASP A 110 0.89 1.61 -18.34
CA ASP A 110 -0.14 2.51 -18.87
C ASP A 110 -1.56 2.10 -18.41
N ARG A 111 -2.59 2.67 -19.05
CA ARG A 111 -3.98 2.31 -18.76
C ARG A 111 -4.27 0.88 -19.29
N PRO A 112 -4.67 -0.07 -18.43
CA PRO A 112 -5.03 -1.42 -18.88
C PRO A 112 -6.31 -1.37 -19.74
N ASP A 113 -6.54 -2.43 -20.54
CA ASP A 113 -7.81 -2.58 -21.23
C ASP A 113 -8.93 -2.92 -20.23
N TRP A 114 -9.55 -1.86 -19.73
CA TRP A 114 -10.65 -1.94 -18.78
C TRP A 114 -11.82 -2.77 -19.31
N SER A 115 -12.00 -2.88 -20.62
CA SER A 115 -13.06 -3.71 -21.19
C SER A 115 -12.84 -5.19 -20.87
N SER A 116 -11.60 -5.66 -21.01
CA SER A 116 -11.21 -7.03 -20.69
C SER A 116 -11.15 -7.29 -19.19
N VAL A 117 -10.65 -6.33 -18.42
CA VAL A 117 -10.63 -6.40 -16.94
C VAL A 117 -12.05 -6.48 -16.39
N MET A 118 -12.96 -5.61 -16.85
CA MET A 118 -14.34 -5.60 -16.37
C MET A 118 -15.11 -6.86 -16.78
N LYS A 119 -14.85 -7.43 -17.97
CA LYS A 119 -15.42 -8.74 -18.36
C LYS A 119 -15.00 -9.85 -17.40
N TYR A 120 -13.74 -9.87 -16.99
CA TYR A 120 -13.23 -10.84 -16.03
C TYR A 120 -13.87 -10.66 -14.64
N ILE A 121 -13.94 -9.43 -14.14
CA ILE A 121 -14.59 -9.10 -12.86
C ILE A 121 -16.07 -9.49 -12.88
N LEU A 122 -16.77 -9.17 -13.97
CA LEU A 122 -18.18 -9.50 -14.13
C LEU A 122 -18.42 -11.01 -14.17
N TYR A 123 -17.48 -11.77 -14.75
CA TYR A 123 -17.55 -13.23 -14.73
C TYR A 123 -17.38 -13.79 -13.31
N ILE A 124 -16.44 -13.26 -12.52
CA ILE A 124 -16.31 -13.64 -11.10
C ILE A 124 -17.61 -13.34 -10.36
N TYR A 125 -18.15 -12.14 -10.54
CA TYR A 125 -19.41 -11.73 -9.91
C TYR A 125 -20.54 -12.72 -10.24
N TYR A 126 -20.77 -13.03 -11.53
CA TYR A 126 -21.80 -13.97 -11.91
C TYR A 126 -21.55 -15.39 -11.42
N LEU A 127 -20.29 -15.83 -11.37
CA LEU A 127 -19.95 -17.17 -10.89
C LEU A 127 -20.20 -17.31 -9.39
N VAL A 128 -19.86 -16.30 -8.60
CA VAL A 128 -20.12 -16.27 -7.16
C VAL A 128 -21.62 -16.10 -6.88
N SER A 129 -22.30 -15.18 -7.58
CA SER A 129 -23.74 -14.95 -7.40
C SER A 129 -24.64 -16.07 -7.92
N ALA A 130 -24.14 -16.96 -8.79
CA ALA A 130 -24.89 -18.14 -9.25
C ALA A 130 -24.77 -19.34 -8.29
N HIS A 131 -23.87 -19.27 -7.31
CA HIS A 131 -23.63 -20.32 -6.33
C HIS A 131 -24.24 -20.00 -4.93
N GLU A 132 -24.89 -18.84 -4.81
CA GLU A 132 -25.76 -18.40 -3.70
C GLU A 132 -27.20 -18.90 -3.92
#